data_AF-A0A7S0NIQ2-F1
#
_entry.id   AF-A0A7S0NIQ2-F1
#
_cell.length_a   1.000
_cell.length_b   1.000
_cell.length_c   1.000
_cell.angle_alpha   90.00
_cell.angle_beta   90.00
_cell.angle_gamma   90.00
#
_symmetry.space_group_name_H-M   'P 1'
#
loop_
_entity.id
_entity.type
_entity.pdbx_description
1 polymer ?
#
loop_
_entity_poly.entity_id
_entity_poly.type
_entity_poly.pdbx_seq_one_letter_code
_entity_poly.pdbx_strand_id
1 'polypeptide(L)'
;RVREAQARSIERVGVQVMLASAARRSGGRALIHRGWTALVSDATQVVVSASERFSGTHHHSRGMASISRERTAVTARLWQARLKAAKLAGVDQNPATMLAQEKLVPKPPNRTTVGYNFEHDNDLREAYRSPWNEVRIGRVLEDLDSLAGNIAFAHCDDADVATRPQLLVTASVDRVRLLRPLRLKEDMTLTGAVAWVGTSSIVIRMEAWPADHPDAPADPDFHNPTATDRGGKNEYEPGPSLTADFTFVARDSVTNKGAPVNPLVPETDDQRDLFERTARRVEAKRARMRSERENGADGALSPELAESKRLFVEDVTRAARALRELPALAPAEDVAMDATRTENMFVAQPQERNLSGRIFGGFLLRRAFELAFATTYVFGGAKPKFHSVADMNFLRPVEVGDLMRIRARVLHSRLTSCGRPSVDVEVEALVTKPESLRSEVSNTFMFKFDVGDANEGRAVRRVLPSSREEAAHVWEKCVRPDVQARPEGQTP
;
A
#
# COMPACT_ATOMS: atom_id res chain seq x y z
N ARG A 1 57.99 -15.11 -4.04
CA ARG A 1 57.72 -15.74 -2.72
C ARG A 1 56.46 -15.14 -2.10
N VAL A 2 55.32 -15.27 -2.78
CA VAL A 2 54.01 -14.76 -2.33
C VAL A 2 52.94 -15.81 -2.66
N ARG A 3 53.28 -17.07 -2.40
CA ARG A 3 52.37 -18.24 -2.45
C ARG A 3 52.47 -19.03 -1.13
N GLU A 4 52.63 -18.32 -0.03
CA GLU A 4 52.86 -18.92 1.30
C GLU A 4 52.25 -18.11 2.46
N ALA A 5 51.19 -17.34 2.19
CA ALA A 5 50.48 -16.55 3.20
C ALA A 5 48.96 -16.82 3.25
N GLN A 6 48.51 -17.96 2.71
CA GLN A 6 47.10 -18.35 2.63
C GLN A 6 46.82 -19.75 3.20
N ALA A 7 47.63 -20.16 4.18
CA ALA A 7 47.48 -21.40 4.92
C ALA A 7 47.88 -21.16 6.39
N ARG A 8 47.03 -20.45 7.15
CA ARG A 8 47.04 -20.33 8.62
C ARG A 8 45.83 -19.49 9.08
N SER A 9 44.63 -20.08 9.07
CA SER A 9 43.51 -19.68 9.93
C SER A 9 42.39 -20.74 10.00
N ILE A 10 42.72 -22.01 9.73
CA ILE A 10 41.84 -23.15 9.96
C ILE A 10 42.51 -23.97 11.06
N GLU A 11 42.33 -23.54 12.32
CA GLU A 11 42.53 -24.34 13.53
C GLU A 11 42.10 -23.48 14.73
N ARG A 12 40.81 -23.56 15.07
CA ARG A 12 40.22 -23.33 16.42
C ARG A 12 38.75 -23.73 16.36
N VAL A 13 38.53 -25.02 16.10
CA VAL A 13 37.28 -25.74 16.34
C VAL A 13 37.63 -26.79 17.38
N GLY A 14 37.02 -26.70 18.57
CA GLY A 14 37.22 -27.70 19.60
C GLY A 14 36.77 -27.27 20.98
N VAL A 15 35.68 -27.92 21.44
CA VAL A 15 35.31 -28.19 22.83
C VAL A 15 34.43 -27.15 23.55
N GLN A 16 33.10 -27.33 23.44
CA GLN A 16 32.28 -27.76 24.60
C GLN A 16 30.86 -28.17 24.14
N VAL A 17 30.72 -29.45 23.81
CA VAL A 17 29.44 -30.18 23.81
C VAL A 17 29.44 -31.00 25.11
N MET A 18 28.71 -30.54 26.12
CA MET A 18 28.17 -31.35 27.22
C MET A 18 27.34 -30.44 28.12
N LEU A 19 26.04 -30.33 27.83
CA LEU A 19 24.94 -30.07 28.78
C LEU A 19 23.61 -30.10 28.01
N ALA A 20 23.36 -31.20 27.31
CA ALA A 20 22.07 -31.53 26.73
C ALA A 20 21.69 -32.96 27.15
N SER A 21 21.53 -33.17 28.46
CA SER A 21 21.16 -34.47 29.03
C SER A 21 20.70 -34.35 30.49
N ALA A 22 19.71 -33.50 30.81
CA ALA A 22 18.96 -33.56 32.08
C ALA A 22 17.78 -32.58 32.12
N ALA A 23 16.82 -32.69 31.19
CA ALA A 23 15.50 -32.05 31.35
C ALA A 23 14.43 -32.74 30.49
N ARG A 24 14.45 -34.07 30.44
CA ARG A 24 13.29 -34.89 30.08
C ARG A 24 12.96 -35.73 31.30
N ARG A 25 12.09 -35.21 32.16
CA ARG A 25 11.25 -35.91 33.16
C ARG A 25 10.80 -34.92 34.24
N SER A 26 9.71 -34.21 33.96
CA SER A 26 8.68 -33.92 34.96
C SER A 26 7.49 -33.31 34.20
N GLY A 27 6.30 -33.84 34.47
CA GLY A 27 5.07 -33.44 33.81
C GLY A 27 4.75 -31.99 34.10
N GLY A 28 4.59 -31.21 33.04
CA GLY A 28 4.15 -29.81 33.07
C GLY A 28 3.26 -29.47 31.87
N ARG A 29 2.42 -30.42 31.44
CA ARG A 29 1.33 -30.18 30.47
C ARG A 29 0.18 -29.48 31.19
N ALA A 30 0.26 -28.16 31.40
CA ALA A 30 -0.92 -27.33 31.73
C ALA A 30 -0.72 -25.81 31.69
N LEU A 31 0.51 -25.26 31.74
CA LEU A 31 0.70 -23.82 32.01
C LEU A 31 1.28 -22.96 30.87
N ILE A 32 1.62 -23.55 29.73
CA ILE A 32 2.22 -22.78 28.60
C ILE A 32 1.15 -22.25 27.63
N HIS A 33 -0.08 -22.79 27.67
CA HIS A 33 -1.14 -22.42 26.71
C HIS A 33 -1.79 -21.05 26.98
N ARG A 34 -1.63 -20.46 28.19
CA ARG A 34 -2.21 -19.14 28.53
C ARG A 34 -1.25 -17.97 28.34
N GLY A 35 0.05 -18.22 28.14
CA GLY A 35 1.06 -17.17 27.94
C GLY A 35 1.26 -16.73 26.49
N TRP A 36 0.84 -17.55 25.51
CA TRP A 36 1.03 -17.26 24.08
C TRP A 36 -0.11 -16.42 23.49
N THR A 37 -1.36 -16.64 23.91
CA THR A 37 -2.50 -15.82 23.46
C THR A 37 -2.42 -14.38 23.97
N ALA A 38 -1.84 -14.14 25.15
CA ALA A 38 -1.70 -12.81 25.74
C ALA A 38 -0.52 -11.98 25.19
N LEU A 39 0.39 -12.58 24.41
CA LEU A 39 1.56 -11.89 23.83
C LEU A 39 1.45 -11.69 22.31
N VAL A 40 0.58 -12.48 21.64
CA VAL A 40 0.15 -12.21 20.26
C VAL A 40 -0.86 -11.06 20.22
N SER A 41 -1.68 -10.86 21.26
CA SER A 41 -2.61 -9.73 21.39
C SER A 41 -1.91 -8.36 21.49
N ASP A 42 -0.67 -8.32 21.98
CA ASP A 42 0.07 -7.07 22.22
C ASP A 42 0.75 -6.52 20.95
N ALA A 43 0.83 -7.33 19.88
CA ALA A 43 1.47 -6.97 18.60
C ALA A 43 0.47 -6.61 17.50
N THR A 44 -0.82 -6.85 17.72
CA THR A 44 -1.91 -6.64 16.75
C THR A 44 -2.62 -5.30 16.90
N GLN A 45 -2.23 -4.47 17.86
CA GLN A 45 -2.99 -3.27 18.23
C GLN A 45 -2.08 -2.15 18.70
N VAL A 46 -2.33 -0.93 18.23
CA VAL A 46 -1.48 0.20 18.56
C VAL A 46 -2.32 1.47 18.71
N VAL A 47 -2.35 2.05 19.90
CA VAL A 47 -2.72 3.45 20.08
C VAL A 47 -1.45 4.28 19.92
N VAL A 48 -1.38 5.07 18.86
CA VAL A 48 -0.16 5.85 18.58
C VAL A 48 -0.15 7.10 19.44
N SER A 49 0.93 7.24 20.23
CA SER A 49 1.30 8.48 20.88
C SER A 49 2.76 8.81 20.54
N ALA A 50 3.06 10.10 20.38
CA ALA A 50 4.41 10.61 20.20
C ALA A 50 5.24 10.56 21.49
N SER A 51 4.57 10.44 22.65
CA SER A 51 5.20 10.52 23.98
C SER A 51 5.99 9.27 24.39
N GLU A 52 5.98 8.18 23.61
CA GLU A 52 7.02 7.15 23.72
C GLU A 52 8.33 7.69 23.14
N ARG A 53 8.91 8.66 23.85
CA ARG A 53 10.33 8.95 23.75
C ARG A 53 11.05 7.62 23.97
N PHE A 54 11.96 7.30 23.05
CA PHE A 54 13.08 6.42 23.32
C PHE A 54 13.82 6.97 24.56
N SER A 55 13.38 6.59 25.75
CA SER A 55 14.15 6.70 26.99
C SER A 55 15.10 5.50 27.05
N GLY A 56 15.88 5.34 25.99
CA GLY A 56 17.10 4.54 26.06
C GLY A 56 18.17 5.43 26.67
N THR A 57 18.33 5.37 28.00
CA THR A 57 19.61 5.71 28.61
C THR A 57 20.70 5.00 27.82
N HIS A 58 21.71 5.75 27.37
CA HIS A 58 22.86 5.23 26.64
C HIS A 58 23.51 4.06 27.40
N HIS A 59 23.12 2.84 27.06
CA HIS A 59 23.88 1.65 27.31
C HIS A 59 24.23 1.05 25.96
N HIS A 60 25.52 1.08 25.65
CA HIS A 60 26.12 0.46 24.48
C HIS A 60 25.91 -1.05 24.53
N SER A 61 24.76 -1.54 24.06
CA SER A 61 24.60 -2.92 23.62
C SER A 61 24.76 -2.96 22.10
N ARG A 62 25.89 -3.51 21.63
CA ARG A 62 26.14 -3.82 20.23
C ARG A 62 24.99 -4.68 19.66
N GLY A 63 24.32 -4.22 18.60
CA GLY A 63 23.54 -5.08 17.71
C GLY A 63 22.05 -4.80 17.49
N MET A 64 21.49 -3.65 17.90
CA MET A 64 20.11 -3.28 17.53
C MET A 64 20.08 -2.24 16.41
N ALA A 65 19.44 -2.59 15.29
CA ALA A 65 19.15 -1.67 14.19
C ALA A 65 18.32 -0.49 14.72
N SER A 66 18.90 0.71 14.74
CA SER A 66 18.19 1.95 15.03
C SER A 66 17.13 2.18 13.95
N ILE A 67 15.86 2.34 14.34
CA ILE A 67 14.79 2.67 13.41
C ILE A 67 14.89 4.15 13.06
N SER A 68 14.93 4.45 11.76
CA SER A 68 15.05 5.82 11.23
C SER A 68 13.86 6.69 11.61
N ARG A 69 14.12 7.98 11.92
CA ARG A 69 13.12 9.03 12.16
C ARG A 69 12.25 9.37 10.93
N GLU A 70 12.55 8.79 9.76
CA GLU A 70 11.85 9.10 8.50
C GLU A 70 10.51 8.36 8.31
N ARG A 71 10.31 7.26 9.06
CA ARG A 71 9.05 6.50 9.08
C ARG A 71 8.00 7.20 9.93
N THR A 72 6.73 6.94 9.66
CA THR A 72 5.68 7.31 10.62
C THR A 72 5.86 6.55 11.94
N ALA A 73 5.31 7.09 13.03
CA ALA A 73 5.28 6.39 14.31
C ALA A 73 4.54 5.05 14.20
N VAL A 74 3.44 5.02 13.42
CA VAL A 74 2.68 3.80 13.10
C VAL A 74 3.57 2.76 12.42
N THR A 75 4.17 3.08 11.26
CA THR A 75 5.04 2.15 10.52
C THR A 75 6.22 1.68 11.36
N ALA A 76 6.84 2.58 12.13
CA ALA A 76 7.96 2.25 13.01
C ALA A 76 7.55 1.22 14.08
N ARG A 77 6.39 1.39 14.73
CA ARG A 77 5.89 0.45 15.75
C ARG A 77 5.46 -0.88 15.14
N LEU A 78 4.67 -0.86 14.07
CA LEU A 78 4.24 -2.06 13.35
C LEU A 78 5.44 -2.90 12.91
N TRP A 79 6.52 -2.22 12.52
CA TRP A 79 7.78 -2.86 12.21
C TRP A 79 8.49 -3.48 13.40
N GLN A 80 8.59 -2.77 14.53
CA GLN A 80 9.17 -3.31 15.76
C GLN A 80 8.43 -4.56 16.22
N ALA A 81 7.10 -4.53 16.14
CA ALA A 81 6.25 -5.68 16.43
C ALA A 81 6.61 -6.88 15.55
N ARG A 82 6.75 -6.67 14.22
CA ARG A 82 7.19 -7.74 13.32
C ARG A 82 8.61 -8.24 13.60
N LEU A 83 9.56 -7.35 13.92
CA LEU A 83 10.92 -7.74 14.31
C LEU A 83 10.93 -8.60 15.57
N LYS A 84 10.14 -8.21 16.58
CA LYS A 84 10.00 -8.93 17.84
C LYS A 84 9.39 -10.31 17.59
N ALA A 85 8.33 -10.38 16.79
CA ALA A 85 7.70 -11.65 16.38
C ALA A 85 8.68 -12.56 15.62
N ALA A 86 9.40 -12.01 14.64
CA ALA A 86 10.42 -12.74 13.89
C ALA A 86 11.54 -13.29 14.80
N LYS A 87 12.05 -12.48 15.74
CA LYS A 87 13.05 -12.96 16.71
C LYS A 87 12.50 -14.07 17.60
N LEU A 88 11.26 -13.94 18.06
CA LEU A 88 10.59 -14.95 18.89
C LEU A 88 10.40 -16.28 18.13
N ALA A 89 10.10 -16.19 16.83
CA ALA A 89 10.00 -17.32 15.92
C ALA A 89 11.37 -17.90 15.51
N GLY A 90 12.48 -17.41 16.07
CA GLY A 90 13.82 -17.94 15.80
C GLY A 90 14.37 -17.57 14.42
N VAL A 91 13.88 -16.48 13.79
CA VAL A 91 14.32 -16.03 12.44
C VAL A 91 15.79 -15.59 12.39
N ASP A 92 16.48 -15.52 13.52
CA ASP A 92 17.96 -15.44 13.57
C ASP A 92 18.61 -16.75 13.04
N GLN A 93 17.84 -17.82 12.87
CA GLN A 93 18.24 -19.05 12.16
C GLN A 93 18.11 -18.86 10.65
N ASN A 94 19.00 -19.50 9.89
CA ASN A 94 19.00 -19.45 8.43
C ASN A 94 17.63 -19.98 7.90
N PRO A 95 16.84 -19.19 7.13
CA PRO A 95 15.57 -19.66 6.59
C PRO A 95 15.69 -20.95 5.77
N ALA A 96 16.87 -21.20 5.19
CA ALA A 96 17.17 -22.43 4.46
C ALA A 96 17.25 -23.69 5.34
N THR A 97 17.41 -23.55 6.66
CA THR A 97 17.45 -24.67 7.62
C THR A 97 16.11 -24.96 8.28
N MET A 98 15.10 -24.14 8.04
CA MET A 98 13.75 -24.28 8.58
C MET A 98 12.80 -24.96 7.58
N LEU A 99 11.77 -25.64 8.09
CA LEU A 99 10.81 -26.38 7.26
C LEU A 99 9.91 -25.43 6.46
N ALA A 100 9.43 -25.89 5.31
CA ALA A 100 8.39 -25.18 4.59
C ALA A 100 7.06 -25.36 5.35
N GLN A 101 6.20 -24.35 5.30
CA GLN A 101 4.82 -24.51 5.77
C GLN A 101 4.08 -25.46 4.83
N GLU A 102 3.84 -26.69 5.29
CA GLU A 102 3.03 -27.69 4.58
C GLU A 102 1.60 -27.74 5.09
N LYS A 103 1.41 -27.47 6.40
CA LYS A 103 0.09 -27.49 7.02
C LYS A 103 -0.53 -26.10 7.00
N LEU A 104 -1.74 -26.02 6.45
CA LEU A 104 -2.53 -24.80 6.47
C LEU A 104 -3.49 -24.82 7.66
N VAL A 105 -3.57 -23.69 8.35
CA VAL A 105 -4.44 -23.48 9.51
C VAL A 105 -5.58 -22.56 9.08
N PRO A 106 -6.85 -23.01 9.09
CA PRO A 106 -7.99 -22.13 8.83
C PRO A 106 -8.06 -21.02 9.88
N LYS A 107 -8.27 -19.77 9.45
CA LYS A 107 -8.31 -18.60 10.34
C LYS A 107 -9.52 -17.71 10.07
N PRO A 108 -10.14 -17.12 11.10
CA PRO A 108 -11.15 -16.10 10.92
C PRO A 108 -10.53 -14.77 10.45
N PRO A 109 -11.35 -13.83 9.93
CA PRO A 109 -10.90 -12.49 9.56
C PRO A 109 -10.60 -11.63 10.80
N ASN A 110 -9.50 -11.94 11.49
CA ASN A 110 -9.04 -11.18 12.66
C ASN A 110 -8.83 -9.72 12.28
N ARG A 111 -9.49 -8.84 13.02
CA ARG A 111 -9.37 -7.39 12.86
C ARG A 111 -8.12 -6.88 13.58
N THR A 112 -7.55 -5.83 13.03
CA THR A 112 -6.38 -5.15 13.60
C THR A 112 -6.63 -3.65 13.49
N THR A 113 -6.55 -2.95 14.63
CA THR A 113 -6.89 -1.52 14.73
C THR A 113 -5.71 -0.70 15.20
N VAL A 114 -5.52 0.46 14.55
CA VAL A 114 -4.54 1.47 14.90
C VAL A 114 -5.27 2.79 15.18
N GLY A 115 -5.07 3.35 16.38
CA GLY A 115 -5.63 4.64 16.77
C GLY A 115 -4.68 5.80 16.48
N TYR A 116 -5.23 6.89 15.93
CA TYR A 116 -4.58 8.18 15.74
C TYR A 116 -5.21 9.17 16.71
N ASN A 117 -4.51 9.46 17.80
CA ASN A 117 -4.95 10.41 18.82
C ASN A 117 -4.61 11.85 18.42
N PHE A 118 -5.14 12.33 17.30
CA PHE A 118 -4.82 13.68 16.80
C PHE A 118 -5.27 14.80 17.73
N GLU A 119 -6.32 14.56 18.51
CA GLU A 119 -6.87 15.58 19.39
C GLU A 119 -5.95 15.86 20.58
N HIS A 120 -5.47 14.80 21.23
CA HIS A 120 -4.71 14.92 22.48
C HIS A 120 -3.20 14.76 22.30
N ASP A 121 -2.74 14.31 21.13
CA ASP A 121 -1.32 14.19 20.81
C ASP A 121 -0.87 15.20 19.75
N ASN A 122 -0.30 16.31 20.23
CA ASN A 122 0.17 17.41 19.39
C ASN A 122 1.29 17.02 18.42
N ASP A 123 2.21 16.18 18.85
CA ASP A 123 3.38 15.79 18.07
C ASP A 123 2.97 14.80 16.96
N LEU A 124 2.06 13.86 17.28
CA LEU A 124 1.44 13.00 16.28
C LEU A 124 0.65 13.85 15.28
N ARG A 125 -0.19 14.76 15.75
CA ARG A 125 -0.94 15.66 14.87
C ARG A 125 0.00 16.44 13.95
N GLU A 126 1.09 16.98 14.47
CA GLU A 126 2.07 17.72 13.67
C GLU A 126 2.77 16.83 12.63
N ALA A 127 3.11 15.58 12.97
CA ALA A 127 3.72 14.63 12.04
C ALA A 127 2.82 14.31 10.82
N TYR A 128 1.50 14.38 11.00
CA TYR A 128 0.49 14.13 9.97
C TYR A 128 -0.12 15.42 9.40
N ARG A 129 0.27 16.60 9.89
CA ARG A 129 -0.27 17.88 9.44
C ARG A 129 0.39 18.36 8.15
N SER A 130 -0.43 18.80 7.20
CA SER A 130 0.03 19.51 5.99
C SER A 130 0.13 21.02 6.25
N PRO A 131 0.80 21.79 5.37
CA PRO A 131 0.84 23.25 5.47
C PRO A 131 -0.54 23.93 5.52
N TRP A 132 -1.60 23.26 5.03
CA TRP A 132 -2.97 23.75 5.05
C TRP A 132 -3.80 23.24 6.24
N ASN A 133 -3.15 22.65 7.25
CA ASN A 133 -3.81 22.06 8.41
C ASN A 133 -4.78 20.92 8.05
N GLU A 134 -4.44 20.15 7.02
CA GLU A 134 -5.15 18.95 6.57
C GLU A 134 -4.28 17.71 6.79
N VAL A 135 -4.89 16.53 6.85
CA VAL A 135 -4.16 15.26 6.99
C VAL A 135 -3.28 15.02 5.76
N ARG A 136 -2.00 14.68 5.99
CA ARG A 136 -1.08 14.22 4.94
C ARG A 136 -1.46 12.83 4.47
N ILE A 137 -2.31 12.75 3.45
CA ILE A 137 -2.81 11.48 2.88
C ILE A 137 -1.65 10.54 2.50
N GLY A 138 -0.54 11.05 1.96
CA GLY A 138 0.63 10.22 1.67
C GLY A 138 1.20 9.46 2.88
N ARG A 139 1.12 10.01 4.10
CA ARG A 139 1.50 9.32 5.35
C ARG A 139 0.50 8.23 5.71
N VAL A 140 -0.80 8.51 5.57
CA VAL A 140 -1.86 7.51 5.81
C VAL A 140 -1.76 6.34 4.83
N LEU A 141 -1.41 6.60 3.56
CA LEU A 141 -1.16 5.56 2.56
C LEU A 141 0.05 4.68 2.89
N GLU A 142 1.10 5.24 3.47
CA GLU A 142 2.27 4.50 3.97
C GLU A 142 1.90 3.60 5.16
N ASP A 143 1.06 4.10 6.07
CA ASP A 143 0.55 3.36 7.22
C ASP A 143 -0.37 2.22 6.81
N LEU A 144 -1.22 2.46 5.80
CA LEU A 144 -2.11 1.44 5.23
C LEU A 144 -1.32 0.22 4.70
N ASP A 145 -0.27 0.44 3.90
CA ASP A 145 0.59 -0.65 3.41
C ASP A 145 1.32 -1.36 4.56
N SER A 146 1.74 -0.60 5.58
CA SER A 146 2.39 -1.14 6.78
C SER A 146 1.43 -2.03 7.56
N LEU A 147 0.21 -1.58 7.80
CA LEU A 147 -0.78 -2.33 8.57
C LEU A 147 -1.26 -3.57 7.81
N ALA A 148 -1.52 -3.43 6.51
CA ALA A 148 -1.88 -4.56 5.66
C ALA A 148 -0.77 -5.63 5.64
N GLY A 149 0.51 -5.23 5.59
CA GLY A 149 1.60 -6.20 5.70
C GLY A 149 1.68 -6.91 7.06
N ASN A 150 1.27 -6.27 8.17
CA ASN A 150 1.21 -6.91 9.49
C ASN A 150 0.09 -7.94 9.51
N ILE A 151 -1.09 -7.57 9.00
CA ILE A 151 -2.25 -8.46 8.91
C ILE A 151 -1.93 -9.67 8.04
N ALA A 152 -1.28 -9.47 6.88
CA ALA A 152 -0.85 -10.55 6.01
C ALA A 152 0.12 -11.50 6.72
N PHE A 153 1.10 -10.96 7.46
CA PHE A 153 2.07 -11.75 8.22
C PHE A 153 1.39 -12.59 9.30
N ALA A 154 0.54 -11.95 10.11
CA ALA A 154 -0.21 -12.62 11.16
C ALA A 154 -1.18 -13.69 10.61
N HIS A 155 -1.77 -13.46 9.43
CA HIS A 155 -2.64 -14.44 8.78
C HIS A 155 -1.85 -15.65 8.27
N CYS A 156 -0.71 -15.45 7.62
CA CYS A 156 0.13 -16.54 7.09
C CYS A 156 0.78 -17.42 8.16
N ASP A 157 1.08 -16.89 9.33
CA ASP A 157 1.73 -17.61 10.42
C ASP A 157 0.95 -18.88 10.82
N ASP A 158 1.60 -20.05 10.90
CA ASP A 158 0.97 -21.29 11.38
C ASP A 158 1.22 -21.54 12.88
N ALA A 159 1.90 -20.61 13.55
CA ALA A 159 2.34 -20.71 14.93
C ALA A 159 3.32 -21.87 15.20
N ASP A 160 3.92 -22.45 14.16
CA ASP A 160 4.97 -23.45 14.28
C ASP A 160 6.35 -22.78 14.17
N VAL A 161 7.11 -22.80 15.27
CA VAL A 161 8.47 -22.24 15.30
C VAL A 161 9.46 -22.98 14.39
N ALA A 162 9.12 -24.18 13.91
CA ALA A 162 9.95 -24.93 12.98
C ALA A 162 9.75 -24.52 11.51
N THR A 163 8.67 -23.81 11.19
CA THR A 163 8.37 -23.39 9.81
C THR A 163 8.94 -22.00 9.54
N ARG A 164 9.52 -21.82 8.35
CA ARG A 164 10.07 -20.52 7.97
C ARG A 164 8.96 -19.54 7.64
N PRO A 165 9.13 -18.25 8.01
CA PRO A 165 8.18 -17.23 7.60
C PRO A 165 8.16 -17.07 6.07
N GLN A 166 6.95 -16.88 5.54
CA GLN A 166 6.73 -16.60 4.14
C GLN A 166 7.19 -15.17 3.81
N LEU A 167 7.77 -14.98 2.63
CA LEU A 167 8.08 -13.67 2.08
C LEU A 167 6.80 -13.05 1.51
N LEU A 168 6.27 -12.06 2.22
CA LEU A 168 5.09 -11.32 1.80
C LEU A 168 5.47 -10.05 1.04
N VAL A 169 4.87 -9.86 -0.12
CA VAL A 169 5.05 -8.67 -0.96
C VAL A 169 3.71 -8.06 -1.33
N THR A 170 3.63 -6.72 -1.29
CA THR A 170 2.50 -5.98 -1.84
C THR A 170 2.50 -6.17 -3.37
N ALA A 171 1.49 -6.83 -3.90
CA ALA A 171 1.38 -7.09 -5.34
C ALA A 171 0.58 -6.00 -6.05
N SER A 172 -0.54 -5.60 -5.45
CA SER A 172 -1.32 -4.45 -5.91
C SER A 172 -2.07 -3.81 -4.75
N VAL A 173 -2.27 -2.50 -4.85
CA VAL A 173 -3.26 -1.79 -4.05
C VAL A 173 -4.41 -1.46 -4.99
N ASP A 174 -5.57 -2.01 -4.70
CA ASP A 174 -6.79 -1.73 -5.46
C ASP A 174 -7.37 -0.38 -5.02
N ARG A 175 -8.55 -0.04 -5.57
CA ARG A 175 -9.11 1.32 -5.50
C ARG A 175 -9.22 1.86 -4.07
N VAL A 176 -8.31 2.77 -3.70
CA VAL A 176 -8.39 3.57 -2.47
C VAL A 176 -9.38 4.69 -2.70
N ARG A 177 -10.44 4.76 -1.91
CA ARG A 177 -11.47 5.81 -2.00
C ARG A 177 -11.47 6.64 -0.74
N LEU A 178 -11.29 7.96 -0.90
CA LEU A 178 -11.60 8.90 0.17
C LEU A 178 -13.08 9.27 0.04
N LEU A 179 -13.91 8.72 0.92
CA LEU A 179 -15.34 8.97 0.94
C LEU A 179 -15.64 10.28 1.69
N ARG A 180 -14.87 10.55 2.75
CA ARG A 180 -14.94 11.78 3.54
C ARG A 180 -13.56 12.29 3.91
N PRO A 181 -13.35 13.62 3.99
CA PRO A 181 -12.06 14.17 4.37
C PRO A 181 -11.63 13.71 5.77
N LEU A 182 -10.39 13.23 5.90
CA LEU A 182 -9.78 12.94 7.20
C LEU A 182 -9.45 14.25 7.91
N ARG A 183 -9.82 14.38 9.19
CA ARG A 183 -9.66 15.62 9.97
C ARG A 183 -8.62 15.45 11.07
N LEU A 184 -7.81 16.48 11.30
CA LEU A 184 -6.83 16.53 12.40
C LEU A 184 -7.45 17.00 13.74
N LYS A 185 -8.74 17.34 13.74
CA LYS A 185 -9.47 17.88 14.92
C LYS A 185 -10.20 16.80 15.71
N GLU A 186 -10.23 15.58 15.20
CA GLU A 186 -10.89 14.44 15.81
C GLU A 186 -9.94 13.25 15.73
N ASP A 187 -10.05 12.36 16.71
CA ASP A 187 -9.32 11.11 16.68
C ASP A 187 -9.84 10.21 15.56
N MET A 188 -8.95 9.39 15.01
CA MET A 188 -9.25 8.49 13.91
C MET A 188 -8.79 7.08 14.25
N THR A 189 -9.49 6.07 13.75
CA THR A 189 -9.02 4.69 13.77
C THR A 189 -8.79 4.20 12.34
N LEU A 190 -7.72 3.44 12.14
CA LEU A 190 -7.49 2.67 10.93
C LEU A 190 -7.63 1.20 11.28
N THR A 191 -8.55 0.53 10.62
CA THR A 191 -8.84 -0.89 10.83
C THR A 191 -8.48 -1.67 9.57
N GLY A 192 -8.13 -2.94 9.75
CA GLY A 192 -7.97 -3.86 8.64
C GLY A 192 -8.26 -5.30 9.02
N ALA A 193 -8.74 -6.09 8.05
CA ALA A 193 -8.95 -7.53 8.19
C ALA A 193 -8.82 -8.22 6.82
N VAL A 194 -8.48 -9.51 6.84
CA VAL A 194 -8.45 -10.31 5.61
C VAL A 194 -9.87 -10.45 5.06
N ALA A 195 -10.07 -10.00 3.82
CA ALA A 195 -11.36 -10.06 3.14
C ALA A 195 -11.46 -11.30 2.24
N TRP A 196 -10.35 -11.80 1.71
CA TRP A 196 -10.32 -12.97 0.83
C TRP A 196 -8.93 -13.59 0.76
N VAL A 197 -8.89 -14.92 0.57
CA VAL A 197 -7.65 -15.70 0.38
C VAL A 197 -7.78 -16.58 -0.86
N GLY A 198 -6.78 -16.55 -1.73
CA GLY A 198 -6.57 -17.50 -2.82
C GLY A 198 -5.46 -18.48 -2.48
N THR A 199 -4.87 -19.14 -3.49
CA THR A 199 -3.78 -20.10 -3.24
C THR A 199 -2.56 -19.46 -2.59
N SER A 200 -2.04 -18.38 -3.17
CA SER A 200 -0.85 -17.67 -2.68
C SER A 200 -1.08 -16.16 -2.53
N SER A 201 -2.34 -15.72 -2.59
CA SER A 201 -2.72 -14.31 -2.61
C SER A 201 -3.71 -14.00 -1.50
N ILE A 202 -3.57 -12.84 -0.87
CA ILE A 202 -4.39 -12.38 0.25
C ILE A 202 -4.92 -11.01 -0.11
N VAL A 203 -6.23 -10.79 0.01
CA VAL A 203 -6.82 -9.46 -0.08
C VAL A 203 -7.22 -9.00 1.32
N ILE A 204 -6.74 -7.83 1.72
CA ILE A 204 -6.99 -7.22 3.01
C ILE A 204 -7.80 -5.96 2.78
N ARG A 205 -8.98 -5.89 3.41
CA ARG A 205 -9.81 -4.67 3.43
C ARG A 205 -9.29 -3.78 4.55
N MET A 206 -9.04 -2.52 4.21
CA MET A 206 -8.61 -1.48 5.12
C MET A 206 -9.64 -0.35 5.14
N GLU A 207 -9.93 0.18 6.32
CA GLU A 207 -10.92 1.23 6.51
C GLU A 207 -10.46 2.24 7.55
N ALA A 208 -10.65 3.53 7.28
CA ALA A 208 -10.41 4.60 8.25
C ALA A 208 -11.73 5.23 8.71
N TRP A 209 -11.85 5.45 10.01
CA TRP A 209 -13.06 5.91 10.68
C TRP A 209 -12.73 7.05 11.65
N PRO A 210 -13.62 8.03 11.86
CA PRO A 210 -13.61 8.80 13.09
C PRO A 210 -13.68 7.84 14.29
N ALA A 211 -12.91 8.09 15.35
CA ALA A 211 -12.76 7.13 16.44
C ALA A 211 -14.06 6.86 17.22
N ASP A 212 -14.99 7.82 17.22
CA ASP A 212 -16.30 7.77 17.86
C ASP A 212 -17.46 7.48 16.88
N HIS A 213 -17.16 7.08 15.63
CA HIS A 213 -18.18 6.77 14.64
C HIS A 213 -19.00 5.53 15.05
N PRO A 214 -20.35 5.59 15.06
CA PRO A 214 -21.19 4.50 15.57
C PRO A 214 -21.09 3.22 14.75
N ASP A 215 -20.93 3.33 13.44
CA ASP A 215 -20.75 2.18 12.55
C ASP A 215 -19.29 1.67 12.49
N ALA A 216 -18.34 2.33 13.18
CA ALA A 216 -16.97 1.86 13.17
C ALA A 216 -16.91 0.44 13.75
N PRO A 217 -16.28 -0.52 13.06
CA PRO A 217 -16.23 -1.88 13.54
C PRO A 217 -15.56 -1.96 14.91
N ALA A 218 -16.28 -2.52 15.88
CA ALA A 218 -15.71 -2.79 17.20
C ALA A 218 -14.54 -3.77 17.07
N ASP A 219 -13.45 -3.46 17.75
CA ASP A 219 -12.32 -4.35 17.95
C ASP A 219 -12.22 -4.57 19.47
N PRO A 220 -12.72 -5.71 20.00
CA PRO A 220 -12.89 -5.92 21.44
C PRO A 220 -11.57 -5.90 22.20
N ASP A 221 -10.47 -6.17 21.50
CA ASP A 221 -9.14 -6.15 22.08
C ASP A 221 -8.55 -4.72 22.10
N PHE A 222 -9.08 -3.80 21.27
CA PHE A 222 -8.55 -2.44 21.13
C PHE A 222 -9.11 -1.51 22.21
N HIS A 223 -8.23 -1.03 23.10
CA HIS A 223 -8.56 -0.04 24.11
C HIS A 223 -7.89 1.30 23.80
N ASN A 224 -8.66 2.36 23.55
CA ASN A 224 -8.12 3.72 23.46
C ASN A 224 -8.17 4.41 24.84
N PRO A 225 -7.05 4.55 25.56
CA PRO A 225 -7.03 5.13 26.91
C PRO A 225 -7.36 6.62 26.95
N THR A 226 -7.35 7.31 25.81
CA THR A 226 -7.69 8.72 25.70
C THR A 226 -9.06 8.95 25.09
N ALA A 227 -9.84 7.90 24.83
CA ALA A 227 -11.22 8.04 24.40
C ALA A 227 -12.03 8.68 25.54
N THR A 228 -12.30 9.97 25.43
CA THR A 228 -13.29 10.64 26.28
C THR A 228 -14.67 10.21 25.82
N ASP A 229 -15.53 9.82 26.76
CA ASP A 229 -16.94 9.52 26.51
C ASP A 229 -17.64 10.82 26.04
N ARG A 230 -17.55 11.10 24.74
CA ARG A 230 -18.26 12.21 24.13
C ARG A 230 -19.70 11.76 23.98
N GLY A 231 -20.53 12.11 24.94
CA GLY A 231 -22.00 12.08 24.83
C GLY A 231 -22.57 13.02 23.74
N GLY A 232 -21.76 13.42 22.76
CA GLY A 232 -22.16 14.26 21.64
C GLY A 232 -22.54 13.41 20.45
N LYS A 233 -23.80 13.47 20.03
CA LYS A 233 -24.27 12.94 18.74
C LYS A 233 -23.65 13.76 17.61
N ASN A 234 -22.41 13.48 17.23
CA ASN A 234 -21.95 13.91 15.92
C ASN A 234 -22.77 13.14 14.89
N GLU A 235 -23.50 13.86 14.04
CA GLU A 235 -24.16 13.26 12.89
C GLU A 235 -23.09 12.84 11.89
N TYR A 236 -22.86 11.53 11.82
CA TYR A 236 -21.97 10.94 10.85
C TYR A 236 -22.77 10.39 9.67
N GLU A 237 -22.31 10.67 8.46
CA GLU A 237 -22.77 9.92 7.30
C GLU A 237 -22.34 8.44 7.43
N PRO A 238 -23.18 7.47 7.05
CA PRO A 238 -22.87 6.05 7.18
C PRO A 238 -21.56 5.61 6.51
N GLY A 239 -20.99 4.52 7.00
CA GLY A 239 -19.80 3.87 6.43
C GLY A 239 -18.48 4.57 6.77
N PRO A 240 -17.34 4.14 6.23
CA PRO A 240 -16.01 4.68 6.57
C PRO A 240 -15.66 5.99 5.87
N SER A 241 -14.65 6.71 6.38
CA SER A 241 -14.09 7.90 5.70
C SER A 241 -13.14 7.54 4.56
N LEU A 242 -12.42 6.42 4.68
CA LEU A 242 -11.55 5.88 3.63
C LEU A 242 -11.71 4.37 3.54
N THR A 243 -11.70 3.84 2.33
CA THR A 243 -11.63 2.39 2.07
C THR A 243 -10.48 2.07 1.12
N ALA A 244 -9.81 0.94 1.34
CA ALA A 244 -8.78 0.42 0.46
C ALA A 244 -8.74 -1.11 0.50
N ASP A 245 -8.31 -1.73 -0.59
CA ASP A 245 -8.02 -3.17 -0.63
C ASP A 245 -6.56 -3.39 -1.03
N PHE A 246 -5.82 -4.11 -0.20
CA PHE A 246 -4.43 -4.46 -0.46
C PHE A 246 -4.34 -5.94 -0.83
N THR A 247 -3.72 -6.23 -1.97
CA THR A 247 -3.42 -7.59 -2.39
C THR A 247 -1.95 -7.90 -2.09
N PHE A 248 -1.72 -8.85 -1.18
CA PHE A 248 -0.41 -9.42 -0.90
C PHE A 248 -0.24 -10.76 -1.61
N VAL A 249 1.00 -11.08 -1.98
CA VAL A 249 1.38 -12.40 -2.47
C VAL A 249 2.39 -13.02 -1.53
N ALA A 250 2.10 -14.24 -1.11
CA ALA A 250 2.97 -15.09 -0.33
C ALA A 250 3.96 -15.82 -1.24
N ARG A 251 5.24 -15.71 -0.92
CA ARG A 251 6.32 -16.42 -1.58
C ARG A 251 7.14 -17.20 -0.57
N ASP A 252 7.65 -18.33 -0.98
CA ASP A 252 8.60 -19.08 -0.18
C ASP A 252 9.93 -18.31 -0.09
N SER A 253 10.43 -18.12 1.13
CA SER A 253 11.60 -17.26 1.38
C SER A 253 12.92 -17.82 0.82
N VAL A 254 12.97 -19.11 0.47
CA VAL A 254 14.16 -19.78 -0.09
C VAL A 254 14.05 -19.92 -1.61
N THR A 255 12.95 -20.49 -2.09
CA THR A 255 12.74 -20.80 -3.52
C THR A 255 12.13 -19.64 -4.31
N ASN A 256 11.59 -18.62 -3.62
CA ASN A 256 10.91 -17.47 -4.20
C ASN A 256 9.68 -17.84 -5.07
N LYS A 257 9.20 -19.09 -4.99
CA LYS A 257 7.95 -19.55 -5.65
C LYS A 257 6.74 -19.15 -4.81
N GLY A 258 5.54 -19.18 -5.39
CA GLY A 258 4.31 -18.91 -4.64
C GLY A 258 4.14 -19.91 -3.50
N ALA A 259 3.84 -19.43 -2.29
CA ALA A 259 3.61 -20.24 -1.11
C ALA A 259 2.10 -20.29 -0.78
N PRO A 260 1.58 -21.43 -0.31
CA PRO A 260 0.17 -21.56 0.04
C PRO A 260 -0.17 -20.73 1.29
N VAL A 261 -1.35 -20.12 1.31
CA VAL A 261 -1.83 -19.30 2.43
C VAL A 261 -2.92 -20.03 3.22
N ASN A 262 -2.92 -19.82 4.53
CA ASN A 262 -3.96 -20.24 5.47
C ASN A 262 -5.38 -19.86 4.98
N PRO A 263 -6.32 -20.81 4.85
CA PRO A 263 -7.70 -20.55 4.43
C PRO A 263 -8.40 -19.54 5.35
N LEU A 264 -9.19 -18.64 4.76
CA LEU A 264 -10.05 -17.73 5.49
C LEU A 264 -11.39 -18.41 5.82
N VAL A 265 -11.85 -18.26 7.06
CA VAL A 265 -13.14 -18.78 7.54
C VAL A 265 -14.00 -17.61 8.03
N PRO A 266 -14.89 -17.05 7.17
CA PRO A 266 -15.83 -16.02 7.59
C PRO A 266 -16.85 -16.54 8.62
N GLU A 267 -17.04 -15.81 9.71
CA GLU A 267 -17.90 -16.20 10.83
C GLU A 267 -19.29 -15.55 10.75
N THR A 268 -19.36 -14.28 10.34
CA THR A 268 -20.61 -13.52 10.21
C THR A 268 -21.11 -13.43 8.76
N ASP A 269 -22.39 -13.10 8.57
CA ASP A 269 -22.97 -12.90 7.23
C ASP A 269 -22.25 -11.77 6.48
N ASP A 270 -21.97 -10.64 7.12
CA ASP A 270 -21.22 -9.54 6.50
C ASP A 270 -19.83 -9.96 6.03
N GLN A 271 -19.15 -10.83 6.79
CA GLN A 271 -17.85 -11.36 6.41
C GLN A 271 -17.95 -12.33 5.23
N ARG A 272 -18.99 -13.19 5.19
CA ARG A 272 -19.27 -14.10 4.06
C ARG A 272 -19.55 -13.30 2.79
N ASP A 273 -20.40 -12.29 2.91
CA ASP A 273 -20.75 -11.36 1.84
C ASP A 273 -19.52 -10.61 1.30
N LEU A 274 -18.67 -10.08 2.19
CA LEU A 274 -17.43 -9.42 1.80
C LEU A 274 -16.48 -10.39 1.09
N PHE A 275 -16.38 -11.63 1.56
CA PHE A 275 -15.57 -12.67 0.93
C PHE A 275 -16.03 -12.96 -0.49
N GLU A 276 -17.32 -13.18 -0.70
CA GLU A 276 -17.88 -13.46 -2.03
C GLU A 276 -17.73 -12.29 -3.00
N ARG A 277 -18.05 -11.06 -2.56
CA ARG A 277 -17.88 -9.86 -3.39
C ARG A 277 -16.42 -9.65 -3.78
N THR A 278 -15.50 -9.89 -2.86
CA THR A 278 -14.05 -9.78 -3.11
C THR A 278 -13.57 -10.88 -4.05
N ALA A 279 -14.06 -12.12 -3.91
CA ALA A 279 -13.75 -13.23 -4.81
C ALA A 279 -14.14 -12.92 -6.25
N ARG A 280 -15.38 -12.46 -6.48
CA ARG A 280 -15.88 -12.06 -7.81
C ARG A 280 -15.02 -10.97 -8.43
N ARG A 281 -14.59 -9.98 -7.62
CA ARG A 281 -13.71 -8.89 -8.07
C ARG A 281 -12.33 -9.40 -8.47
N VAL A 282 -11.72 -10.29 -7.69
CA VAL A 282 -10.42 -10.90 -8.00
C VAL A 282 -10.50 -11.76 -9.25
N GLU A 283 -11.57 -12.55 -9.40
CA GLU A 283 -11.81 -13.38 -10.59
C GLU A 283 -11.98 -12.53 -11.84
N ALA A 284 -12.77 -11.46 -11.79
CA ALA A 284 -12.94 -10.53 -12.90
C ALA A 284 -11.61 -9.86 -13.28
N LYS A 285 -10.80 -9.41 -12.30
CA LYS A 285 -9.46 -8.85 -12.54
C LYS A 285 -8.54 -9.87 -13.22
N ARG A 286 -8.55 -11.13 -12.76
CA ARG A 286 -7.76 -12.23 -13.34
C ARG A 286 -8.22 -12.60 -14.76
N ALA A 287 -9.53 -12.68 -15.00
CA ALA A 287 -10.09 -12.98 -16.31
C ALA A 287 -9.73 -11.89 -17.33
N ARG A 288 -9.83 -10.62 -16.92
CA ARG A 288 -9.39 -9.48 -17.75
C ARG A 288 -7.91 -9.58 -18.10
N MET A 289 -7.04 -9.80 -17.11
CA MET A 289 -5.60 -9.95 -17.32
C MET A 289 -5.24 -11.15 -18.23
N ARG A 290 -6.01 -12.26 -18.17
CA ARG A 290 -5.80 -13.40 -19.09
C ARG A 290 -6.19 -13.05 -20.52
N SER A 291 -7.37 -12.47 -20.70
CA SER A 291 -7.84 -12.06 -22.03
C SER A 291 -6.90 -11.02 -22.67
N GLU A 292 -6.43 -10.04 -21.90
CA GLU A 292 -5.45 -9.04 -22.37
C GLU A 292 -4.12 -9.67 -22.85
N ARG A 293 -3.72 -10.81 -22.27
CA ARG A 293 -2.51 -11.54 -22.67
C ARG A 293 -2.72 -12.39 -23.92
N GLU A 294 -3.87 -13.04 -24.03
CA GLU A 294 -4.17 -13.98 -25.13
C GLU A 294 -4.59 -13.24 -26.40
N ASN A 295 -5.43 -12.22 -26.26
CA ASN A 295 -6.13 -11.55 -27.35
C ASN A 295 -5.66 -10.09 -27.55
N GLY A 296 -4.60 -9.67 -26.85
CA GLY A 296 -4.11 -8.29 -26.85
C GLY A 296 -4.98 -7.34 -26.02
N ALA A 297 -4.61 -6.05 -25.99
CA ALA A 297 -5.25 -5.06 -25.12
C ALA A 297 -6.77 -4.90 -25.34
N ASP A 298 -7.26 -5.18 -26.55
CA ASP A 298 -8.67 -5.07 -26.92
C ASP A 298 -9.46 -6.36 -26.69
N GLY A 299 -8.79 -7.47 -26.37
CA GLY A 299 -9.40 -8.80 -26.26
C GLY A 299 -10.48 -8.95 -25.20
N ALA A 300 -10.50 -8.04 -24.23
CA ALA A 300 -11.49 -8.00 -23.15
C ALA A 300 -12.61 -6.96 -23.38
N LEU A 301 -12.70 -6.36 -24.58
CA LEU A 301 -13.69 -5.33 -24.90
C LEU A 301 -14.91 -5.91 -25.61
N SER A 302 -16.10 -5.42 -25.23
CA SER A 302 -17.29 -5.62 -26.05
C SER A 302 -17.18 -4.80 -27.35
N PRO A 303 -17.95 -5.13 -28.41
CA PRO A 303 -17.94 -4.36 -29.66
C PRO A 303 -18.22 -2.87 -29.45
N GLU A 304 -19.16 -2.54 -28.54
CA GLU A 304 -19.49 -1.15 -28.19
C GLU A 304 -18.32 -0.42 -27.52
N LEU A 305 -17.63 -1.09 -26.59
CA LEU A 305 -16.46 -0.52 -25.92
C LEU A 305 -15.27 -0.35 -26.88
N ALA A 306 -15.07 -1.30 -27.79
CA ALA A 306 -14.04 -1.19 -28.83
C ALA A 306 -14.30 0.00 -29.77
N GLU A 307 -15.55 0.24 -30.15
CA GLU A 307 -15.94 1.40 -30.95
C GLU A 307 -15.75 2.72 -30.17
N SER A 308 -16.16 2.76 -28.90
CA SER A 308 -15.92 3.91 -28.02
C SER A 308 -14.43 4.24 -27.89
N LYS A 309 -13.58 3.21 -27.74
CA LYS A 309 -12.13 3.37 -27.72
C LYS A 309 -11.60 3.95 -29.02
N ARG A 310 -12.04 3.43 -30.17
CA ARG A 310 -11.62 3.92 -31.49
C ARG A 310 -11.93 5.40 -31.66
N LEU A 311 -13.19 5.79 -31.41
CA LEU A 311 -13.65 7.18 -31.56
C LEU A 311 -12.89 8.13 -30.63
N PHE A 312 -12.68 7.75 -29.37
CA PHE A 312 -11.90 8.54 -28.43
C PHE A 312 -10.45 8.72 -28.91
N VAL A 313 -9.78 7.62 -29.28
CA VAL A 313 -8.38 7.65 -29.74
C VAL A 313 -8.23 8.52 -30.99
N GLU A 314 -9.14 8.42 -31.95
CA GLU A 314 -9.12 9.23 -33.17
C GLU A 314 -9.31 10.72 -32.87
N ASP A 315 -10.26 11.07 -31.99
CA ASP A 315 -10.51 12.47 -31.63
C ASP A 315 -9.31 13.12 -30.93
N VAL A 316 -8.79 12.49 -29.88
CA VAL A 316 -7.66 13.06 -29.11
C VAL A 316 -6.37 13.07 -29.92
N THR A 317 -6.14 12.08 -30.79
CA THR A 317 -4.96 12.05 -31.67
C THR A 317 -5.03 13.17 -32.73
N ARG A 318 -6.23 13.42 -33.29
CA ARG A 318 -6.45 14.54 -34.21
C ARG A 318 -6.20 15.88 -33.52
N ALA A 319 -6.74 16.07 -32.32
CA ALA A 319 -6.50 17.27 -31.53
C ALA A 319 -5.02 17.46 -31.19
N ALA A 320 -4.33 16.38 -30.78
CA ALA A 320 -2.90 16.42 -30.47
C ALA A 320 -2.06 16.82 -31.68
N ARG A 321 -2.41 16.30 -32.87
CA ARG A 321 -1.77 16.72 -34.12
C ARG A 321 -2.02 18.19 -34.42
N ALA A 322 -3.24 18.70 -34.23
CA ALA A 322 -3.54 20.11 -34.43
C ALA A 322 -2.71 21.00 -33.47
N LEU A 323 -2.62 20.64 -32.19
CA LEU A 323 -1.78 21.34 -31.21
C LEU A 323 -0.30 21.36 -31.62
N ARG A 324 0.22 20.24 -32.14
CA ARG A 324 1.64 20.12 -32.50
C ARG A 324 2.00 20.83 -33.81
N GLU A 325 1.20 20.64 -34.86
CA GLU A 325 1.50 21.14 -36.21
C GLU A 325 0.99 22.57 -36.44
N LEU A 326 -0.10 22.96 -35.76
CA LEU A 326 -0.78 24.26 -35.95
C LEU A 326 -1.04 24.95 -34.58
N PRO A 327 -0.02 25.16 -33.74
CA PRO A 327 -0.20 25.63 -32.36
C PRO A 327 -0.92 26.99 -32.26
N ALA A 328 -0.75 27.88 -33.23
CA ALA A 328 -1.43 29.18 -33.26
C ALA A 328 -2.94 29.11 -33.54
N LEU A 329 -3.41 27.98 -34.08
CA LEU A 329 -4.83 27.73 -34.41
C LEU A 329 -5.49 26.72 -33.46
N ALA A 330 -4.69 26.05 -32.62
CA ALA A 330 -5.19 25.08 -31.66
C ALA A 330 -5.96 25.80 -30.52
N PRO A 331 -6.97 25.14 -29.92
CA PRO A 331 -7.67 25.68 -28.75
C PRO A 331 -6.68 26.04 -27.62
N ALA A 332 -6.85 27.21 -27.01
CA ALA A 332 -5.98 27.68 -25.93
C ALA A 332 -5.99 26.76 -24.69
N GLU A 333 -7.06 25.96 -24.53
CA GLU A 333 -7.22 25.05 -23.40
C GLU A 333 -6.58 23.67 -23.63
N ASP A 334 -6.09 23.41 -24.85
CA ASP A 334 -5.38 22.18 -25.17
C ASP A 334 -3.93 22.26 -24.67
N VAL A 335 -3.52 21.24 -23.91
CA VAL A 335 -2.17 21.13 -23.37
C VAL A 335 -1.58 19.78 -23.74
N ALA A 336 -0.34 19.76 -24.24
CA ALA A 336 0.37 18.52 -24.51
C ALA A 336 0.67 17.79 -23.21
N MET A 337 0.43 16.47 -23.17
CA MET A 337 0.66 15.62 -22.00
C MET A 337 2.07 15.75 -21.45
N ASP A 338 3.08 15.77 -22.33
CA ASP A 338 4.50 15.93 -21.95
C ASP A 338 4.77 17.26 -21.24
N ALA A 339 4.01 18.31 -21.55
CA ALA A 339 4.14 19.62 -20.88
C ALA A 339 3.62 19.62 -19.44
N THR A 340 2.92 18.56 -19.01
CA THR A 340 2.42 18.40 -17.64
C THR A 340 3.39 17.63 -16.73
N ARG A 341 4.51 17.15 -17.28
CA ARG A 341 5.37 16.20 -16.58
C ARG A 341 6.19 16.86 -15.48
N THR A 342 6.25 16.22 -14.32
CA THR A 342 7.21 16.53 -13.25
C THR A 342 8.01 15.29 -12.87
N GLU A 343 9.14 15.49 -12.18
CA GLU A 343 10.05 14.39 -11.86
C GLU A 343 10.80 14.66 -10.56
N ASN A 344 11.10 13.57 -9.85
CA ASN A 344 12.01 13.55 -8.71
C ASN A 344 12.96 12.34 -8.81
N MET A 345 14.19 12.47 -8.31
CA MET A 345 15.19 11.41 -8.35
C MET A 345 15.91 11.31 -7.01
N PHE A 346 16.13 10.09 -6.51
CA PHE A 346 16.84 9.86 -5.25
C PHE A 346 17.46 8.45 -5.21
N VAL A 347 18.49 8.27 -4.40
CA VAL A 347 19.05 6.94 -4.12
C VAL A 347 18.28 6.32 -2.97
N ALA A 348 17.84 5.07 -3.14
CA ALA A 348 17.09 4.34 -2.14
C ALA A 348 17.96 3.99 -0.92
N GLN A 349 17.58 4.45 0.26
CA GLN A 349 18.43 4.42 1.45
C GLN A 349 18.13 3.22 2.37
N PRO A 350 19.12 2.73 3.16
CA PRO A 350 18.92 1.64 4.11
C PRO A 350 17.75 1.85 5.10
N GLN A 351 17.45 3.11 5.45
CA GLN A 351 16.39 3.53 6.35
C GLN A 351 14.98 3.18 5.81
N GLU A 352 14.85 3.06 4.50
CA GLU A 352 13.62 2.87 3.74
C GLU A 352 13.31 1.38 3.46
N ARG A 353 14.18 0.46 3.92
CA ARG A 353 14.04 -0.99 3.64
C ARG A 353 12.98 -1.69 4.50
N ASN A 354 12.41 -2.76 3.96
CA ASN A 354 11.47 -3.69 4.57
C ASN A 354 12.24 -4.87 5.23
N LEU A 355 11.54 -5.77 5.93
CA LEU A 355 12.21 -6.80 6.76
C LEU A 355 13.02 -7.78 5.92
N SER A 356 12.65 -7.90 4.65
CA SER A 356 13.39 -8.68 3.66
C SER A 356 14.54 -7.90 3.01
N GLY A 357 14.82 -6.67 3.45
CA GLY A 357 15.94 -5.85 2.99
C GLY A 357 15.65 -4.99 1.74
N ARG A 358 14.44 -5.04 1.19
CA ARG A 358 14.01 -4.31 -0.02
C ARG A 358 13.31 -3.01 0.32
N ILE A 359 13.20 -2.04 -0.58
CA ILE A 359 12.46 -0.80 -0.28
C ILE A 359 11.00 -1.08 0.02
N PHE A 360 10.51 -0.40 1.05
CA PHE A 360 9.15 -0.53 1.55
C PHE A 360 8.11 0.04 0.57
N GLY A 361 7.03 -0.71 0.31
CA GLY A 361 6.00 -0.34 -0.66
C GLY A 361 5.30 0.96 -0.30
N GLY A 362 4.92 1.11 0.97
CA GLY A 362 4.31 2.33 1.51
C GLY A 362 5.19 3.58 1.36
N PHE A 363 6.53 3.43 1.39
CA PHE A 363 7.43 4.56 1.15
C PHE A 363 7.34 5.04 -0.30
N LEU A 364 7.39 4.13 -1.28
CA LEU A 364 7.24 4.48 -2.69
C LEU A 364 5.86 5.08 -2.97
N LEU A 365 4.82 4.54 -2.33
CA LEU A 365 3.46 5.06 -2.42
C LEU A 365 3.37 6.50 -1.91
N ARG A 366 3.95 6.81 -0.74
CA ARG A 366 4.03 8.18 -0.23
C ARG A 366 4.73 9.11 -1.21
N ARG A 367 5.90 8.72 -1.72
CA ARG A 367 6.67 9.54 -2.67
C ARG A 367 5.93 9.78 -3.99
N ALA A 368 5.26 8.76 -4.50
CA ALA A 368 4.44 8.87 -5.70
C ALA A 368 3.25 9.81 -5.48
N PHE A 369 2.57 9.70 -4.34
CA PHE A 369 1.47 10.61 -3.97
C PHE A 369 1.95 12.06 -3.87
N GLU A 370 3.07 12.31 -3.19
CA GLU A 370 3.65 13.66 -3.04
C GLU A 370 3.98 14.29 -4.40
N LEU A 371 4.54 13.51 -5.35
CA LEU A 371 4.81 14.00 -6.70
C LEU A 371 3.53 14.21 -7.53
N ALA A 372 2.54 13.31 -7.41
CA ALA A 372 1.27 13.46 -8.09
C ALA A 372 0.53 14.73 -7.63
N PHE A 373 0.51 14.98 -6.31
CA PHE A 373 -0.04 16.20 -5.72
C PHE A 373 0.68 17.44 -6.28
N ALA A 374 2.02 17.46 -6.29
CA ALA A 374 2.78 18.59 -6.85
C ALA A 374 2.47 18.80 -8.33
N THR A 375 2.34 17.73 -9.11
CA THR A 375 1.98 17.78 -10.53
C THR A 375 0.61 18.39 -10.75
N THR A 376 -0.41 17.95 -10.00
CA THR A 376 -1.74 18.54 -10.07
C THR A 376 -1.73 20.01 -9.66
N TYR A 377 -0.91 20.38 -8.66
CA TYR A 377 -0.82 21.77 -8.22
C TYR A 377 -0.21 22.66 -9.31
N VAL A 378 0.88 22.21 -9.95
CA VAL A 378 1.50 22.92 -11.09
C VAL A 378 0.52 23.01 -12.27
N PHE A 379 -0.19 21.93 -12.58
CA PHE A 379 -1.18 21.91 -13.66
C PHE A 379 -2.36 22.86 -13.43
N GLY A 380 -2.86 22.88 -12.19
CA GLY A 380 -4.10 23.54 -11.82
C GLY A 380 -3.98 24.96 -11.28
N GLY A 381 -2.80 25.35 -10.81
CA GLY A 381 -2.57 26.62 -10.12
C GLY A 381 -3.33 26.78 -8.79
N ALA A 382 -4.00 25.73 -8.31
CA ALA A 382 -4.78 25.72 -7.08
C ALA A 382 -4.51 24.44 -6.27
N LYS A 383 -4.68 24.52 -4.95
CA LYS A 383 -4.41 23.42 -4.02
C LYS A 383 -5.24 22.17 -4.42
N PRO A 384 -4.60 21.06 -4.82
CA PRO A 384 -5.30 19.83 -5.18
C PRO A 384 -6.05 19.22 -3.99
N LYS A 385 -7.16 18.56 -4.27
CA LYS A 385 -7.87 17.71 -3.30
C LYS A 385 -7.80 16.26 -3.75
N PHE A 386 -7.29 15.39 -2.90
CA PHE A 386 -7.22 13.97 -3.20
C PHE A 386 -8.63 13.36 -3.26
N HIS A 387 -8.91 12.59 -4.32
CA HIS A 387 -10.18 11.90 -4.50
C HIS A 387 -10.01 10.39 -4.32
N SER A 388 -9.14 9.76 -5.11
CA SER A 388 -8.95 8.31 -5.07
C SER A 388 -7.63 7.86 -5.68
N VAL A 389 -7.22 6.64 -5.36
CA VAL A 389 -6.26 5.88 -6.16
C VAL A 389 -7.02 4.82 -6.95
N ALA A 390 -6.76 4.67 -8.24
CA ALA A 390 -7.44 3.69 -9.08
C ALA A 390 -6.80 2.30 -9.02
N ASP A 391 -5.54 2.17 -9.45
CA ASP A 391 -4.79 0.92 -9.52
C ASP A 391 -3.30 1.22 -9.30
N MET A 392 -2.65 0.37 -8.51
CA MET A 392 -1.20 0.43 -8.29
C MET A 392 -0.60 -0.93 -8.56
N ASN A 393 0.44 -0.97 -9.40
CA ASN A 393 1.11 -2.21 -9.75
C ASN A 393 2.55 -2.19 -9.22
N PHE A 394 2.92 -3.22 -8.45
CA PHE A 394 4.28 -3.45 -7.97
C PHE A 394 4.92 -4.50 -8.87
N LEU A 395 5.54 -4.05 -9.97
CA LEU A 395 6.06 -4.92 -11.02
C LEU A 395 7.39 -5.55 -10.62
N ARG A 396 8.25 -4.79 -9.90
CA ARG A 396 9.58 -5.24 -9.52
C ARG A 396 9.90 -4.81 -8.08
N PRO A 397 10.71 -5.60 -7.35
CA PRO A 397 11.29 -5.13 -6.11
C PRO A 397 12.31 -4.01 -6.38
N VAL A 398 12.42 -3.10 -5.43
CA VAL A 398 13.47 -2.07 -5.40
C VAL A 398 14.43 -2.43 -4.27
N GLU A 399 15.73 -2.38 -4.55
CA GLU A 399 16.77 -2.72 -3.59
C GLU A 399 17.41 -1.45 -3.01
N VAL A 400 18.01 -1.58 -1.82
CA VAL A 400 18.78 -0.47 -1.22
C VAL A 400 19.98 -0.16 -2.13
N GLY A 401 20.20 1.14 -2.38
CA GLY A 401 21.23 1.63 -3.30
C GLY A 401 20.76 1.82 -4.74
N ASP A 402 19.57 1.33 -5.11
CA ASP A 402 19.01 1.62 -6.44
C ASP A 402 18.76 3.13 -6.60
N LEU A 403 19.10 3.66 -7.78
CA LEU A 403 18.80 5.05 -8.15
C LEU A 403 17.36 5.12 -8.68
N MET A 404 16.47 5.67 -7.85
CA MET A 404 15.05 5.82 -8.13
C MET A 404 14.78 7.10 -8.90
N ARG A 405 14.02 6.99 -9.99
CA ARG A 405 13.48 8.11 -10.77
C ARG A 405 11.97 8.01 -10.79
N ILE A 406 11.28 8.94 -10.13
CA ILE A 406 9.82 8.99 -10.09
C ILE A 406 9.34 10.10 -11.01
N ARG A 407 8.46 9.77 -11.96
CA ARG A 407 7.92 10.69 -12.96
C ARG A 407 6.41 10.74 -12.83
N ALA A 408 5.84 11.92 -12.87
CA ALA A 408 4.39 12.11 -12.85
C ALA A 408 3.94 12.90 -14.07
N ARG A 409 2.77 12.58 -14.62
CA ARG A 409 2.12 13.33 -15.71
C ARG A 409 0.60 13.28 -15.55
N VAL A 410 -0.09 14.32 -16.00
CA VAL A 410 -1.56 14.29 -16.10
C VAL A 410 -1.92 13.48 -17.33
N LEU A 411 -2.70 12.41 -17.19
CA LEU A 411 -3.18 11.61 -18.32
C LEU A 411 -4.46 12.18 -18.93
N HIS A 412 -5.37 12.57 -18.06
CA HIS A 412 -6.72 12.97 -18.45
C HIS A 412 -7.26 14.00 -17.49
N SER A 413 -8.15 14.85 -17.99
CA SER A 413 -8.76 15.94 -17.26
C SER A 413 -10.22 16.06 -17.67
N ARG A 414 -11.10 16.33 -16.71
CA ARG A 414 -12.55 16.39 -16.94
C ARG A 414 -13.25 17.26 -15.92
N LEU A 415 -14.45 17.70 -16.26
CA LEU A 415 -15.40 18.23 -15.28
C LEU A 415 -16.16 17.08 -14.64
N THR A 416 -16.28 17.10 -13.31
CA THR A 416 -17.21 16.23 -12.59
C THR A 416 -18.64 16.70 -12.79
N SER A 417 -19.62 15.87 -12.39
CA SER A 417 -21.05 16.21 -12.43
C SER A 417 -21.40 17.47 -11.62
N CYS A 418 -20.61 17.81 -10.60
CA CYS A 418 -20.78 19.03 -9.80
C CYS A 418 -19.97 20.23 -10.33
N GLY A 419 -19.42 20.15 -11.55
CA GLY A 419 -18.69 21.26 -12.17
C GLY A 419 -17.28 21.47 -11.62
N ARG A 420 -16.73 20.49 -10.89
CA ARG A 420 -15.35 20.55 -10.39
C ARG A 420 -14.39 19.98 -11.43
N PRO A 421 -13.33 20.71 -11.79
CA PRO A 421 -12.20 20.15 -12.51
C PRO A 421 -11.56 18.98 -11.75
N SER A 422 -11.37 17.85 -12.44
CA SER A 422 -10.71 16.66 -11.89
C SER A 422 -9.69 16.12 -12.89
N VAL A 423 -8.59 15.58 -12.38
CA VAL A 423 -7.48 15.07 -13.18
C VAL A 423 -7.07 13.67 -12.73
N ASP A 424 -6.76 12.83 -13.71
CA ASP A 424 -6.16 11.52 -13.54
C ASP A 424 -4.63 11.67 -13.78
N VAL A 425 -3.82 11.39 -12.76
CA VAL A 425 -2.36 11.55 -12.75
C VAL A 425 -1.70 10.18 -12.67
N GLU A 426 -0.86 9.88 -13.64
CA GLU A 426 -0.03 8.68 -13.63
C GLU A 426 1.36 9.01 -13.08
N VAL A 427 1.84 8.14 -12.20
CA VAL A 427 3.20 8.21 -11.65
C VAL A 427 3.93 6.90 -11.90
N GLU A 428 5.08 6.98 -12.54
CA GLU A 428 5.97 5.85 -12.81
C GLU A 428 7.21 5.97 -11.92
N ALA A 429 7.50 4.93 -11.14
CA ALA A 429 8.75 4.79 -10.41
C ALA A 429 9.68 3.85 -11.19
N LEU A 430 10.82 4.37 -11.60
CA LEU A 430 11.84 3.65 -12.37
C LEU A 430 13.08 3.41 -11.53
N VAL A 431 13.65 2.21 -11.65
CA VAL A 431 15.01 1.90 -11.19
C VAL A 431 15.96 2.17 -12.34
N THR A 432 16.88 3.11 -12.14
CA THR A 432 17.89 3.51 -13.13
C THR A 432 19.25 2.94 -12.72
N LYS A 433 19.94 2.27 -13.65
CA LYS A 433 21.29 1.69 -13.43
C LYS A 433 22.23 2.17 -14.53
N PRO A 434 22.78 3.39 -14.40
CA PRO A 434 23.58 4.05 -15.45
C PRO A 434 24.74 3.20 -15.94
N GLU A 435 25.45 2.51 -15.04
CA GLU A 435 26.60 1.66 -15.33
C GLU A 435 26.25 0.48 -16.24
N SER A 436 24.99 0.03 -16.19
CA SER A 436 24.46 -1.05 -17.02
C SER A 436 23.63 -0.56 -18.20
N LEU A 437 23.47 0.77 -18.36
CA LEU A 437 22.60 1.41 -19.35
C LEU A 437 21.14 0.90 -19.32
N ARG A 438 20.62 0.60 -18.12
CA ARG A 438 19.25 0.10 -17.93
C ARG A 438 18.39 1.07 -17.14
N SER A 439 17.13 1.17 -17.52
CA SER A 439 16.08 1.89 -16.81
C SER A 439 14.79 1.09 -16.90
N GLU A 440 14.24 0.69 -15.77
CA GLU A 440 13.13 -0.26 -15.73
C GLU A 440 12.01 0.27 -14.82
N VAL A 441 10.76 0.15 -15.27
CA VAL A 441 9.61 0.52 -14.44
C VAL A 441 9.44 -0.52 -13.33
N SER A 442 9.51 -0.04 -12.09
CA SER A 442 9.28 -0.84 -10.90
C SER A 442 7.82 -0.76 -10.46
N ASN A 443 7.24 0.44 -10.50
CA ASN A 443 5.88 0.68 -10.03
C ASN A 443 5.17 1.71 -10.90
N THR A 444 3.86 1.54 -11.05
CA THR A 444 2.98 2.54 -11.64
C THR A 444 1.83 2.82 -10.68
N PHE A 445 1.52 4.09 -10.46
CA PHE A 445 0.48 4.57 -9.57
C PHE A 445 -0.48 5.49 -10.32
N MET A 446 -1.79 5.29 -10.16
CA MET A 446 -2.82 6.13 -10.76
C MET A 446 -3.59 6.89 -9.67
N PHE A 447 -3.36 8.19 -9.58
CA PHE A 447 -4.05 9.07 -8.62
C PHE A 447 -5.10 9.93 -9.31
N LYS A 448 -6.19 10.21 -8.60
CA LYS A 448 -7.21 11.16 -9.03
C LYS A 448 -7.30 12.30 -8.04
N PHE A 449 -7.32 13.52 -8.56
CA PHE A 449 -7.41 14.74 -7.78
C PHE A 449 -8.44 15.70 -8.37
N ASP A 450 -9.16 16.40 -7.51
CA ASP A 450 -9.87 17.61 -7.90
C ASP A 450 -8.91 18.79 -7.91
N VAL A 451 -9.02 19.65 -8.91
CA VAL A 451 -8.08 20.74 -9.18
C VAL A 451 -8.46 22.00 -8.38
N GLY A 452 -8.59 21.85 -7.06
CA GLY A 452 -8.81 22.92 -6.09
C GLY A 452 -10.10 23.75 -6.25
N ASP A 453 -10.61 24.26 -5.13
CA ASP A 453 -11.91 24.97 -5.12
C ASP A 453 -11.90 26.29 -5.92
N ALA A 454 -10.73 26.93 -6.03
CA ALA A 454 -10.57 28.17 -6.78
C ALA A 454 -10.82 28.01 -8.30
N ASN A 455 -10.90 26.76 -8.79
CA ASN A 455 -11.20 26.45 -10.18
C ASN A 455 -12.61 25.86 -10.37
N GLU A 456 -13.48 25.85 -9.34
CA GLU A 456 -14.88 25.45 -9.51
C GLU A 456 -15.56 26.30 -10.60
N GLY A 457 -16.26 25.65 -11.53
CA GLY A 457 -16.92 26.31 -12.65
C GLY A 457 -16.00 26.79 -13.78
N ARG A 458 -14.67 26.62 -13.67
CA ARG A 458 -13.75 26.94 -14.77
C ARG A 458 -13.70 25.81 -15.80
N ALA A 459 -13.46 26.19 -17.06
CA ALA A 459 -13.15 25.23 -18.10
C ALA A 459 -11.89 24.43 -17.72
N VAL A 460 -11.94 23.12 -17.95
CA VAL A 460 -10.82 22.23 -17.68
C VAL A 460 -9.92 22.20 -18.89
N ARG A 461 -8.63 22.47 -18.70
CA ARG A 461 -7.62 22.31 -19.75
C ARG A 461 -7.63 20.86 -20.21
N ARG A 462 -7.78 20.62 -21.52
CA ARG A 462 -7.81 19.28 -22.11
C ARG A 462 -6.38 18.81 -22.32
N VAL A 463 -6.03 17.69 -21.71
CA VAL A 463 -4.69 17.10 -21.87
C VAL A 463 -4.68 16.15 -23.07
N LEU A 464 -3.72 16.37 -23.97
CA LEU A 464 -3.62 15.66 -25.23
C LEU A 464 -2.40 14.73 -25.27
N PRO A 465 -2.56 13.44 -25.59
CA PRO A 465 -1.47 12.47 -25.66
C PRO A 465 -0.50 12.77 -26.82
N SER A 466 0.75 12.37 -26.68
CA SER A 466 1.80 12.55 -27.69
C SER A 466 1.75 11.47 -28.78
N SER A 467 1.13 10.31 -28.50
CA SER A 467 0.98 9.21 -29.46
C SER A 467 -0.38 8.53 -29.41
N ARG A 468 -0.65 7.66 -30.41
CA ARG A 468 -1.87 6.86 -30.46
C ARG A 468 -1.91 5.80 -29.36
N GLU A 469 -0.74 5.26 -28.99
CA GLU A 469 -0.59 4.31 -27.89
C GLU A 469 -0.90 4.98 -26.55
N GLU A 470 -0.42 6.21 -26.34
CA GLU A 470 -0.78 7.00 -25.16
C GLU A 470 -2.27 7.34 -25.14
N ALA A 471 -2.87 7.68 -26.29
CA ALA A 471 -4.32 7.89 -26.38
C ALA A 471 -5.11 6.64 -25.97
N ALA A 472 -4.68 5.46 -26.44
CA ALA A 472 -5.28 4.20 -26.05
C ALA A 472 -5.10 3.92 -24.54
N HIS A 473 -3.93 4.22 -23.98
CA HIS A 473 -3.64 4.09 -22.55
C HIS A 473 -4.53 5.02 -21.69
N VAL A 474 -4.71 6.28 -22.11
CA VAL A 474 -5.64 7.22 -21.47
C VAL A 474 -7.05 6.65 -21.45
N TRP A 475 -7.51 6.09 -22.57
CA TRP A 475 -8.84 5.49 -22.63
C TRP A 475 -8.97 4.31 -21.66
N GLU A 476 -8.02 3.38 -21.65
CA GLU A 476 -8.05 2.20 -20.78
C GLU A 476 -8.01 2.55 -19.29
N LYS A 477 -7.18 3.53 -18.92
CA LYS A 477 -6.92 3.86 -17.51
C LYS A 477 -7.90 4.89 -16.94
N CYS A 478 -8.39 5.81 -17.76
CA CYS A 478 -9.18 6.95 -17.29
C CYS A 478 -10.64 6.86 -17.76
N VAL A 479 -10.88 6.56 -19.04
CA VAL A 479 -12.23 6.65 -19.65
C VAL A 479 -13.04 5.36 -19.44
N ARG A 480 -12.47 4.20 -19.76
CA ARG A 480 -13.15 2.90 -19.63
C ARG A 480 -13.70 2.64 -18.22
N PRO A 481 -12.97 2.93 -17.12
CA PRO A 481 -13.50 2.73 -15.78
C PRO A 481 -14.72 3.59 -15.46
N ASP A 482 -14.86 4.76 -16.07
CA ASP A 482 -16.03 5.62 -15.88
C ASP A 482 -17.24 5.13 -16.66
N VAL A 483 -17.03 4.70 -17.91
CA VAL A 483 -18.09 4.13 -18.75
C VAL A 483 -18.68 2.89 -18.08
N GLN A 484 -17.83 2.04 -17.50
CA GLN A 484 -18.25 0.84 -16.79
C GLN A 484 -18.80 1.10 -15.38
N ALA A 485 -18.52 2.27 -14.78
CA ALA A 485 -19.03 2.63 -13.45
C ALA A 485 -20.41 3.30 -13.49
N ARG A 486 -20.93 3.65 -14.67
CA ARG A 486 -22.32 4.10 -14.80
C ARG A 486 -23.23 2.90 -14.53
N PRO A 487 -24.13 2.96 -13.52
CA PRO A 487 -25.10 1.89 -13.32
C PRO A 487 -25.94 1.74 -14.59
N GLU A 488 -26.23 0.49 -14.97
CA GLU A 488 -27.23 0.14 -15.97
C GLU A 488 -28.52 0.89 -15.63
N GLY A 489 -28.85 1.96 -16.37
CA GLY A 489 -30.07 2.74 -16.12
C GLY A 489 -30.01 4.25 -16.35
N GLN A 490 -28.87 4.83 -16.73
CA GLN A 490 -28.82 6.22 -17.21
C GLN A 490 -28.19 6.29 -18.60
N THR A 491 -29.01 6.07 -19.62
CA THR A 491 -28.76 6.51 -20.99
C THR A 491 -28.76 8.05 -21.06
N PRO A 492 -28.06 8.64 -22.06
CA PRO A 492 -27.54 10.01 -22.02
C PRO A 492 -28.58 11.12 -21.92
#